data_AF-A0A9X9F3K2-F1
#
_entry.id   AF-A0A9X9F3K2-F1
#
_cell.length_a   1.000
_cell.length_b   1.000
_cell.length_c   1.000
_cell.angle_alpha   90.00
_cell.angle_beta   90.00
_cell.angle_gamma   90.00
#
_symmetry.space_group_name_H-M   'P 1'
#
loop_
_entity.id
_entity.type
_entity.pdbx_description
1 polymer ?
#
loop_
_entity_poly.entity_id
_entity_poly.type
_entity_poly.pdbx_seq_one_letter_code
_entity_poly.pdbx_strand_id
1 'polypeptide(L)' 'KILYEKNADESLAIASMTKMMSEYLVHEAVDKGKLKWDQKVKISEYAHKISQDRSLSNVPLENGGSYTVKE' A
#
# COMPACT_ATOMS: atom_id res chain seq x y z
N LYS A 1 2.93 21.47 -16.86
CA LYS A 1 3.41 22.83 -16.53
C LYS A 1 3.48 22.93 -15.01
N ILE A 2 4.63 23.30 -14.44
CA ILE A 2 4.76 23.52 -13.00
C ILE A 2 4.06 24.84 -12.66
N LEU A 3 3.12 24.79 -11.71
CA LEU A 3 2.38 25.96 -11.26
C LEU A 3 3.07 26.64 -10.07
N TYR A 4 3.81 25.88 -9.27
CA TYR A 4 4.64 26.34 -8.15
C TYR A 4 5.68 25.28 -7.80
N GLU A 5 6.87 25.71 -7.41
CA GLU A 5 7.94 24.86 -6.88
C GLU A 5 8.74 25.60 -5.81
N LYS A 6 9.22 24.86 -4.81
CA LYS A 6 10.19 25.33 -3.82
C LYS A 6 10.98 24.14 -3.33
N ASN A 7 12.30 24.16 -3.54
CA ASN A 7 13.21 23.05 -3.20
C ASN A 7 12.74 21.69 -3.76
N ALA A 8 12.15 21.68 -4.96
CA ALA A 8 11.51 20.48 -5.50
C ALA A 8 12.49 19.30 -5.72
N ASP A 9 13.78 19.61 -5.96
CA ASP A 9 14.84 18.63 -6.18
C ASP A 9 15.61 18.28 -4.90
N GLU A 10 15.20 18.81 -3.74
CA GLU A 10 15.82 18.48 -2.46
C GLU A 10 15.44 17.05 -2.03
N SER A 11 16.45 16.23 -1.74
CA SER A 11 16.22 14.86 -1.27
C SER A 11 15.72 14.86 0.17
N LEU A 12 14.46 14.51 0.38
CA LEU A 12 13.81 14.48 1.68
C LEU A 12 13.26 13.09 2.01
N ALA A 13 13.10 12.81 3.31
CA ALA A 13 12.41 11.60 3.75
C ALA A 13 10.93 11.68 3.38
N ILE A 14 10.46 10.73 2.58
CA ILE A 14 9.08 10.73 2.05
C ILE A 14 8.08 9.97 2.93
N ALA A 15 8.56 9.26 3.96
CA ALA A 15 7.75 8.53 4.94
C ALA A 15 6.61 7.72 4.30
N SER A 16 5.36 7.94 4.71
CA SER A 16 4.20 7.21 4.14
C SER A 16 3.92 7.52 2.67
N MET A 17 4.48 8.58 2.08
CA MET A 17 4.33 8.83 0.64
C MET A 17 5.01 7.75 -0.20
N THR A 18 5.96 6.98 0.35
CA THR A 18 6.50 5.77 -0.31
C THR A 18 5.38 4.82 -0.75
N LYS A 19 4.25 4.77 -0.01
CA LYS A 19 3.12 3.91 -0.35
C LYS A 19 2.50 4.22 -1.71
N MET A 20 2.67 5.44 -2.24
CA MET A 20 2.21 5.79 -3.59
C MET A 20 2.88 4.92 -4.67
N MET A 21 4.16 4.55 -4.49
CA MET A 21 4.84 3.62 -5.40
C MET A 21 4.27 2.20 -5.28
N SER A 22 3.98 1.74 -4.06
CA SER A 22 3.34 0.44 -3.85
C SER A 22 1.97 0.38 -4.52
N GLU A 23 1.13 1.41 -4.34
CA GLU A 23 -0.17 1.52 -5.01
C GLU A 23 -0.02 1.50 -6.54
N TYR A 24 0.93 2.28 -7.08
CA TYR A 24 1.21 2.27 -8.51
C TYR A 24 1.53 0.87 -9.04
N LEU A 25 2.36 0.09 -8.34
CA LEU A 25 2.70 -1.27 -8.74
C LEU A 25 1.51 -2.24 -8.64
N VAL A 26 0.63 -2.07 -7.65
CA VAL A 26 -0.61 -2.86 -7.55
C VAL A 26 -1.53 -2.55 -8.74
N HIS A 27 -1.75 -1.27 -9.04
CA HIS A 27 -2.52 -0.85 -10.21
C HIS A 27 -1.94 -1.41 -11.51
N GLU A 28 -0.62 -1.31 -11.70
CA GLU A 28 0.06 -1.86 -12.87
C GLU A 28 -0.13 -3.37 -12.99
N ALA A 29 -0.08 -4.10 -11.88
CA ALA A 29 -0.32 -5.55 -11.86
C ALA A 29 -1.77 -5.90 -12.20
N VAL A 30 -2.74 -5.09 -11.78
CA VAL A 30 -4.14 -5.27 -12.17
C VAL A 30 -4.36 -4.97 -13.65
N ASP A 31 -3.80 -3.87 -14.16
CA ASP A 31 -3.90 -3.50 -15.58
C ASP A 31 -3.26 -4.56 -16.49
N LYS A 32 -2.16 -5.18 -16.04
CA LYS A 32 -1.50 -6.31 -16.73
C LYS A 32 -2.20 -7.66 -16.52
N GLY A 33 -3.32 -7.70 -15.81
CA GLY A 33 -4.10 -8.92 -15.54
C GLY A 33 -3.44 -9.92 -14.61
N LYS A 34 -2.37 -9.52 -13.90
CA LYS A 34 -1.68 -10.38 -12.91
C LYS A 34 -2.42 -10.43 -11.57
N LEU A 35 -3.20 -9.39 -11.27
CA LEU A 35 -4.11 -9.30 -10.13
C LEU A 35 -5.50 -8.89 -10.64
N LYS A 36 -6.52 -9.14 -9.82
CA LYS A 36 -7.87 -8.61 -10.03
C LYS A 36 -8.31 -7.86 -8.79
N TRP A 37 -9.07 -6.78 -8.97
CA TRP A 37 -9.56 -5.98 -7.84
C TRP A 37 -10.42 -6.77 -6.86
N ASP A 38 -11.20 -7.73 -7.36
CA ASP A 38 -12.05 -8.62 -6.57
C ASP A 38 -11.34 -9.89 -6.09
N GLN A 39 -10.05 -10.07 -6.45
CA GLN A 39 -9.27 -11.20 -5.99
C GLN A 39 -9.12 -11.14 -4.48
N LYS A 40 -9.52 -12.22 -3.81
CA LYS A 40 -9.34 -12.37 -2.37
C LYS A 40 -7.92 -12.80 -2.04
N VAL A 41 -7.30 -12.10 -1.11
CA VAL A 41 -5.99 -12.42 -0.52
C VAL A 41 -6.23 -12.87 0.91
N LYS A 42 -5.58 -13.98 1.30
CA LYS A 42 -5.62 -14.47 2.69
C LYS A 42 -4.50 -13.81 3.48
N ILE A 43 -4.82 -13.25 4.63
CA ILE A 43 -3.84 -12.63 5.52
C ILE A 43 -2.94 -13.70 6.13
N SER A 44 -1.63 -13.50 5.97
CA SER A 44 -0.61 -14.32 6.59
C SER A 44 -0.38 -13.93 8.05
N GLU A 45 0.20 -14.82 8.85
CA GLU A 45 0.59 -14.52 10.23
C GLU A 45 1.54 -13.31 10.31
N TYR A 46 2.42 -13.17 9.31
CA TYR A 46 3.33 -12.03 9.19
C TYR A 46 2.58 -10.70 9.01
N ALA A 47 1.67 -10.65 8.03
CA ALA A 47 0.86 -9.46 7.77
C ALA A 47 -0.04 -9.13 8.98
N HIS A 48 -0.63 -10.14 9.60
CA HIS A 48 -1.37 -9.99 10.84
C HIS A 48 -0.50 -9.33 11.93
N LYS A 49 0.69 -9.89 12.22
CA LYS A 49 1.59 -9.36 13.25
C LYS A 49 1.95 -7.89 13.02
N ILE A 50 2.25 -7.50 11.78
CA ILE A 50 2.55 -6.10 11.46
C ILE A 50 1.33 -5.20 11.67
N SER A 51 0.15 -5.66 11.26
CA SER A 51 -1.10 -4.89 11.39
C SER A 51 -1.52 -4.63 12.84
N GLN A 52 -0.95 -5.34 13.82
CA GLN A 52 -1.24 -5.14 15.24
C GLN A 52 -0.36 -4.08 15.91
N ASP A 53 0.70 -3.60 15.25
CA ASP A 53 1.58 -2.58 15.83
C ASP A 53 0.90 -1.21 15.84
N ARG A 54 0.49 -0.76 17.03
CA ARG A 54 -0.22 0.51 17.24
C ARG A 54 0.68 1.75 17.18
N SER A 55 2.00 1.58 17.04
CA SER A 55 2.90 2.71 16.79
C SER A 55 2.88 3.15 15.32
N LEU A 56 2.35 2.31 14.43
CA LEU A 56 2.22 2.59 13.01
C LEU A 56 0.83 3.15 12.66
N SER A 57 0.74 3.83 11.52
CA SER A 57 -0.55 4.14 10.90
C SER A 57 -1.00 2.93 10.09
N ASN A 58 -1.84 2.09 10.69
CA ASN A 58 -2.37 0.86 10.09
C ASN A 58 -3.82 0.60 10.52
N VAL A 59 -4.42 -0.43 9.91
CA VAL A 59 -5.67 -1.04 10.35
C VAL A 59 -5.39 -2.47 10.78
N PRO A 60 -5.97 -2.97 11.89
CA PRO A 60 -5.82 -4.36 12.29
C PRO A 60 -6.42 -5.29 11.24
N LEU A 61 -5.65 -6.30 10.82
CA LEU A 61 -6.12 -7.35 9.92
C LEU A 61 -6.34 -8.64 10.71
N GLU A 62 -7.42 -9.37 10.42
CA GLU A 62 -7.72 -10.65 11.08
C GLU A 62 -6.76 -11.75 10.62
N ASN A 63 -6.22 -12.55 11.56
CA ASN A 63 -5.32 -13.64 11.21
C ASN A 63 -6.08 -14.73 10.42
N GLY A 64 -5.60 -15.05 9.22
CA GLY A 64 -6.29 -15.96 8.31
C GLY A 64 -7.56 -15.39 7.67
N GLY A 65 -7.93 -14.14 7.99
CA GLY A 65 -9.00 -13.40 7.33
C GLY A 65 -8.70 -13.16 5.85
N SER A 66 -9.72 -12.78 5.07
CA SER A 66 -9.57 -12.59 3.64
C SER A 66 -10.23 -11.31 3.15
N TYR A 67 -9.46 -10.52 2.40
CA TYR A 67 -9.82 -9.20 1.89
C TYR A 67 -9.57 -9.17 0.38
N THR A 68 -10.35 -8.38 -0.35
CA THR A 68 -10.08 -8.17 -1.77
C THR A 68 -8.87 -7.26 -1.97
N VAL A 69 -8.23 -7.29 -3.14
CA VAL A 69 -7.13 -6.36 -3.48
C VAL A 69 -7.57 -4.89 -3.41
N LYS A 70 -8.87 -4.62 -3.49
CA LYS A 70 -9.45 -3.27 -3.47
C LYS A 70 -9.68 -2.69 -2.06
N GLU A 71 -9.78 -3.54 -1.05
CA GLU A 71 -10.06 -3.16 0.36
C GLU A 71 -8.77 -2.94 1.15
#